data_AF-A0AAU0SAD2-F1
#
_entry.id   AF-A0AAU0SAD2-F1
#
_cell.length_a   1.000
_cell.length_b   1.000
_cell.length_c   1.000
_cell.angle_alpha   90.00
_cell.angle_beta   90.00
_cell.angle_gamma   90.00
#
_symmetry.space_group_name_H-M   'P 1'
#
loop_
_entity.id
_entity.type
_entity.pdbx_description
1 polymer ?
#
loop_
_entity_poly.entity_id
_entity_poly.type
_entity_poly.pdbx_seq_one_letter_code
_entity_poly.pdbx_strand_id
1 'polypeptide(L)'
;MSTTIEDRVILLLRDQSGELEPDKKKGVIDKIKSAIGSDAQQPQIGGHGFWERLGFFTGINSKRWRKVYARDQRITSDMFQALAQLFPDYAFWLSTGITDAANGHIAPYTAQIFPERIYETSYAAHQYFTHSLNLAQTLYKEAQVNTNDEKERMYAAERTRPLAHWWDSPLSDAAYKIASSEEYDYLKKLWNEREEERKENIERIAAQKQKPLVAQTTEKNSSNLRITPILGIDPRTQHQNRWDLFYRPKDLQKSKFALSILNIPLTQLTDEQFKSIAEMSLSDIQKYLEHHGINENLVFPVMQGGQIRYNEDKLTPNETERLEKLMIEHRKRNNGNQAK
;
A
#
# COMPACT_ATOMS: atom_id res chain seq x y z
N MET A 1 -6.13 -18.45 -11.27
CA MET A 1 -7.19 -17.76 -12.04
C MET A 1 -7.12 -16.29 -11.66
N SER A 2 -7.00 -15.39 -12.63
CA SER A 2 -7.04 -13.93 -12.42
C SER A 2 -8.45 -13.48 -12.09
N THR A 3 -8.61 -12.41 -11.31
CA THR A 3 -9.92 -11.78 -11.10
C THR A 3 -10.50 -11.28 -12.42
N THR A 4 -11.81 -11.37 -12.60
CA THR A 4 -12.50 -10.80 -13.77
C THR A 4 -12.75 -9.30 -13.60
N ILE A 5 -13.13 -8.60 -14.68
CA ILE A 5 -13.52 -7.18 -14.58
C ILE A 5 -14.75 -7.05 -13.66
N GLU A 6 -15.69 -7.97 -13.77
CA GLU A 6 -16.90 -8.03 -12.94
C GLU A 6 -16.56 -8.16 -11.46
N ASP A 7 -15.62 -9.06 -11.11
CA ASP A 7 -15.17 -9.21 -9.72
C ASP A 7 -14.59 -7.91 -9.18
N ARG A 8 -13.76 -7.21 -9.97
CA ARG A 8 -13.12 -5.95 -9.57
C ARG A 8 -14.13 -4.82 -9.39
N VAL A 9 -15.10 -4.71 -10.28
CA VAL A 9 -16.19 -3.74 -10.14
C VAL A 9 -16.97 -3.99 -8.84
N ILE A 10 -17.33 -5.24 -8.54
CA ILE A 10 -18.06 -5.58 -7.31
C ILE A 10 -17.24 -5.23 -6.07
N LEU A 11 -15.94 -5.53 -6.07
CA LEU A 11 -15.04 -5.17 -4.98
C LEU A 11 -14.97 -3.66 -4.75
N LEU A 12 -14.86 -2.88 -5.83
CA LEU A 12 -14.90 -1.41 -5.74
C LEU A 12 -16.25 -0.93 -5.17
N LEU A 13 -17.37 -1.41 -5.71
CA LEU A 13 -18.70 -1.02 -5.25
C LEU A 13 -18.91 -1.35 -3.77
N ARG A 14 -18.37 -2.49 -3.29
CA ARG A 14 -18.43 -2.88 -1.88
C ARG A 14 -17.63 -1.94 -0.97
N ASP A 15 -16.44 -1.51 -1.40
CA ASP A 15 -15.66 -0.54 -0.63
C ASP A 15 -16.36 0.82 -0.55
N GLN A 16 -16.90 1.26 -1.69
CA GLN A 16 -17.56 2.57 -1.83
C GLN A 16 -18.95 2.63 -1.19
N SER A 17 -19.68 1.51 -1.11
CA SER A 17 -20.98 1.45 -0.42
C SER A 17 -20.85 1.63 1.09
N GLY A 18 -19.66 1.36 1.64
CA GLY A 18 -19.40 1.42 3.08
C GLY A 18 -19.87 0.19 3.85
N GLU A 19 -20.18 -0.91 3.15
CA GLU A 19 -20.63 -2.18 3.75
C GLU A 19 -19.64 -2.76 4.77
N LEU A 20 -18.37 -2.36 4.72
CA LEU A 20 -17.33 -3.05 5.47
C LEU A 20 -16.99 -2.49 6.84
N GLU A 21 -17.13 -1.20 7.18
CA GLU A 21 -17.02 -0.72 8.59
C GLU A 21 -17.55 0.73 8.78
N PRO A 22 -18.66 0.96 9.52
CA PRO A 22 -19.12 2.31 9.89
C PRO A 22 -18.25 2.98 10.99
N ASP A 23 -17.55 2.21 11.82
CA ASP A 23 -16.97 2.72 13.07
C ASP A 23 -15.47 3.08 13.05
N LYS A 24 -14.65 2.52 12.13
CA LYS A 24 -13.22 2.90 12.02
C LYS A 24 -12.92 3.94 10.94
N LYS A 25 -13.78 4.09 9.93
CA LYS A 25 -13.61 5.10 8.86
C LYS A 25 -13.86 6.53 9.37
N LYS A 26 -14.68 6.75 10.41
CA LYS A 26 -14.93 8.09 10.99
C LYS A 26 -13.64 8.78 11.45
N GLY A 27 -12.81 8.12 12.26
CA GLY A 27 -11.60 8.74 12.81
C GLY A 27 -10.49 9.02 11.79
N VAL A 28 -10.39 8.23 10.71
CA VAL A 28 -9.40 8.42 9.65
C VAL A 28 -9.88 9.48 8.65
N ILE A 29 -11.14 9.40 8.23
CA ILE A 29 -11.76 10.37 7.32
C ILE A 29 -11.85 11.76 7.99
N ASP A 30 -12.16 11.85 9.29
CA ASP A 30 -12.26 13.15 9.97
C ASP A 30 -10.88 13.79 10.22
N LYS A 31 -9.82 12.99 10.39
CA LYS A 31 -8.43 13.50 10.39
C LYS A 31 -8.00 14.00 9.02
N ILE A 32 -8.32 13.25 7.97
CA ILE A 32 -8.11 13.63 6.57
C ILE A 32 -8.85 14.93 6.25
N LYS A 33 -10.12 15.07 6.66
CA LYS A 33 -10.92 16.32 6.51
C LYS A 33 -10.34 17.51 7.27
N SER A 34 -9.66 17.30 8.40
CA SER A 34 -9.06 18.40 9.17
C SER A 34 -7.75 18.91 8.56
N ALA A 35 -7.04 18.06 7.80
CA ALA A 35 -5.80 18.40 7.12
C ALA A 35 -6.03 18.89 5.67
N ILE A 36 -7.16 18.47 5.06
CA ILE A 36 -7.56 18.83 3.71
C ILE A 36 -8.54 20.00 3.81
N GLY A 37 -8.09 21.20 3.47
CA GLY A 37 -8.98 22.32 3.19
C GLY A 37 -10.10 21.90 2.24
N SER A 38 -11.28 22.48 2.43
CA SER A 38 -12.63 22.05 2.00
C SER A 38 -12.89 21.74 0.51
N ASP A 39 -11.91 21.80 -0.39
CA ASP A 39 -12.16 21.95 -1.84
C ASP A 39 -11.97 20.69 -2.69
N ALA A 40 -11.55 19.58 -2.09
CA ALA A 40 -11.35 18.31 -2.79
C ALA A 40 -12.36 17.25 -2.35
N GLN A 41 -13.63 17.47 -2.64
CA GLN A 41 -14.67 16.51 -2.30
C GLN A 41 -14.73 15.42 -3.39
N GLN A 42 -14.17 14.24 -3.11
CA GLN A 42 -14.71 13.04 -3.76
C GLN A 42 -16.23 13.02 -3.50
N PRO A 43 -17.06 12.70 -4.51
CA PRO A 43 -18.49 12.61 -4.29
C PRO A 43 -18.72 11.61 -3.14
N GLN A 44 -19.32 12.06 -2.05
CA GLN A 44 -19.64 11.18 -0.92
C GLN A 44 -20.81 10.27 -1.32
N ILE A 45 -20.51 9.22 -2.09
CA ILE A 45 -21.53 8.30 -2.61
C ILE A 45 -21.94 7.32 -1.50
N GLY A 46 -21.04 6.92 -0.60
CA GLY A 46 -21.27 5.90 0.43
C GLY A 46 -22.44 6.16 1.38
N GLY A 47 -22.92 5.11 2.06
CA GLY A 47 -24.00 5.19 3.05
C GLY A 47 -25.42 5.04 2.48
N HIS A 48 -26.44 5.43 3.26
CA HIS A 48 -27.84 5.30 2.87
C HIS A 48 -28.12 6.05 1.55
N GLY A 49 -28.69 5.38 0.55
CA GLY A 49 -28.91 5.92 -0.79
C GLY A 49 -27.71 5.86 -1.73
N PHE A 50 -26.70 5.01 -1.44
CA PHE A 50 -25.51 4.82 -2.28
C PHE A 50 -25.86 4.55 -3.74
N TRP A 51 -26.78 3.62 -4.01
CA TRP A 51 -27.14 3.21 -5.36
C TRP A 51 -27.82 4.34 -6.15
N GLU A 52 -28.64 5.16 -5.49
CA GLU A 52 -29.29 6.33 -6.07
C GLU A 52 -28.25 7.40 -6.43
N ARG A 53 -27.30 7.69 -5.53
CA ARG A 53 -26.21 8.64 -5.81
C ARG A 53 -25.30 8.14 -6.92
N LEU A 54 -24.92 6.87 -6.89
CA LEU A 54 -24.12 6.26 -7.95
C LEU A 54 -24.82 6.40 -9.29
N GLY A 55 -26.13 6.15 -9.33
CA GLY A 55 -26.91 6.30 -10.56
C GLY A 55 -27.00 7.75 -11.04
N PHE A 56 -27.11 8.71 -10.13
CA PHE A 56 -27.07 10.14 -10.45
C PHE A 56 -25.72 10.55 -11.06
N PHE A 57 -24.60 10.21 -10.42
CA PHE A 57 -23.27 10.61 -10.90
C PHE A 57 -22.84 9.91 -12.19
N THR A 58 -23.28 8.66 -12.39
CA THR A 58 -22.91 7.88 -13.58
C THR A 58 -23.90 8.05 -14.75
N GLY A 59 -25.07 8.63 -14.51
CA GLY A 59 -26.17 8.64 -15.48
C GLY A 59 -26.80 7.26 -15.74
N ILE A 60 -26.40 6.23 -14.99
CA ILE A 60 -26.85 4.85 -15.18
C ILE A 60 -27.85 4.47 -14.09
N ASN A 61 -28.98 3.87 -14.47
CA ASN A 61 -30.04 3.54 -13.51
C ASN A 61 -29.54 2.69 -12.32
N SER A 62 -29.88 3.09 -11.11
CA SER A 62 -29.49 2.42 -9.86
C SER A 62 -29.85 0.93 -9.82
N LYS A 63 -30.95 0.52 -10.47
CA LYS A 63 -31.34 -0.89 -10.60
C LYS A 63 -30.33 -1.70 -11.43
N ARG A 64 -29.72 -1.11 -12.47
CA ARG A 64 -28.65 -1.77 -13.25
C ARG A 64 -27.42 -2.00 -12.39
N TRP A 65 -27.02 -1.01 -11.59
CA TRP A 65 -25.92 -1.16 -10.64
C TRP A 65 -26.15 -2.27 -9.62
N ARG A 66 -27.35 -2.36 -9.05
CA ARG A 66 -27.72 -3.45 -8.13
C ARG A 66 -27.66 -4.83 -8.79
N LYS A 67 -28.11 -4.96 -10.05
CA LYS A 67 -28.01 -6.23 -10.79
C LYS A 67 -26.56 -6.65 -11.04
N VAL A 68 -25.68 -5.69 -11.40
CA VAL A 68 -24.24 -5.98 -11.51
C VAL A 68 -23.66 -6.40 -10.17
N TYR A 69 -24.01 -5.69 -9.09
CA TYR A 69 -23.56 -6.04 -7.74
C TYR A 69 -23.99 -7.44 -7.31
N ALA A 70 -25.23 -7.83 -7.64
CA ALA A 70 -25.78 -9.16 -7.39
C ALA A 70 -25.28 -10.25 -8.34
N ARG A 71 -24.45 -9.91 -9.35
CA ARG A 71 -24.00 -10.78 -10.45
C ARG A 71 -25.11 -11.27 -11.39
N ASP A 72 -26.28 -10.63 -11.35
CA ASP A 72 -27.40 -10.91 -12.27
C ASP A 72 -27.18 -10.31 -13.67
N GLN A 73 -26.26 -9.34 -13.79
CA GLN A 73 -25.92 -8.69 -15.04
C GLN A 73 -24.40 -8.52 -15.17
N ARG A 74 -23.86 -8.79 -16.37
CA ARG A 74 -22.47 -8.43 -16.68
C ARG A 74 -22.31 -6.92 -16.77
N ILE A 75 -21.11 -6.44 -16.45
CA ILE A 75 -20.75 -5.05 -16.63
C ILE A 75 -20.68 -4.74 -18.13
N THR A 76 -21.30 -3.65 -18.54
CA THR A 76 -21.24 -3.14 -19.91
C THR A 76 -20.16 -2.07 -20.03
N SER A 77 -19.72 -1.76 -21.25
CA SER A 77 -18.64 -0.79 -21.48
C SER A 77 -18.96 0.62 -20.97
N ASP A 78 -20.20 1.08 -21.13
CA ASP A 78 -20.74 2.34 -20.58
C ASP A 78 -20.61 2.39 -19.05
N MET A 79 -20.99 1.31 -18.37
CA MET A 79 -20.89 1.20 -16.90
C MET A 79 -19.44 1.19 -16.44
N PHE A 80 -18.57 0.44 -17.12
CA PHE A 80 -17.16 0.40 -16.82
C PHE A 80 -16.50 1.77 -16.98
N GLN A 81 -16.76 2.44 -18.11
CA GLN A 81 -16.26 3.79 -18.38
C GLN A 81 -16.76 4.80 -17.34
N ALA A 82 -18.03 4.75 -16.96
CA ALA A 82 -18.60 5.64 -15.95
C ALA A 82 -17.91 5.47 -14.58
N LEU A 83 -17.58 4.25 -14.17
CA LEU A 83 -16.80 4.01 -12.94
C LEU A 83 -15.37 4.52 -13.04
N ALA A 84 -14.70 4.28 -14.16
CA ALA A 84 -13.33 4.75 -14.38
C ALA A 84 -13.23 6.29 -14.39
N GLN A 85 -14.28 6.98 -14.86
CA GLN A 85 -14.36 8.44 -14.82
C GLN A 85 -14.69 8.96 -13.41
N LEU A 86 -15.60 8.29 -12.71
CA LEU A 86 -16.03 8.68 -11.36
C LEU A 86 -14.95 8.42 -10.30
N PHE A 87 -14.17 7.36 -10.48
CA PHE A 87 -13.08 6.98 -9.59
C PHE A 87 -11.78 6.72 -10.35
N PRO A 88 -11.11 7.78 -10.85
CA PRO A 88 -9.95 7.65 -11.73
C PRO A 88 -8.76 6.93 -11.08
N ASP A 89 -8.62 7.03 -9.76
CA ASP A 89 -7.54 6.37 -9.01
C ASP A 89 -7.59 4.84 -9.15
N TYR A 90 -8.78 4.28 -9.37
CA TYR A 90 -8.97 2.83 -9.53
C TYR A 90 -9.02 2.39 -11.00
N ALA A 91 -8.98 3.30 -11.98
CA ALA A 91 -9.22 2.97 -13.39
C ALA A 91 -8.22 1.95 -13.96
N PHE A 92 -6.94 2.10 -13.62
CA PHE A 92 -5.89 1.17 -14.03
C PHE A 92 -6.10 -0.22 -13.40
N TRP A 93 -6.42 -0.28 -12.12
CA TRP A 93 -6.71 -1.54 -11.42
C TRP A 93 -7.99 -2.21 -11.92
N LEU A 94 -9.06 -1.46 -12.16
CA LEU A 94 -10.30 -1.96 -12.74
C LEU A 94 -10.03 -2.66 -14.09
N SER A 95 -9.14 -2.08 -14.89
CA SER A 95 -8.77 -2.60 -16.22
C SER A 95 -7.86 -3.82 -16.13
N THR A 96 -6.81 -3.76 -15.31
CA THR A 96 -5.67 -4.70 -15.36
C THR A 96 -5.63 -5.70 -14.21
N GLY A 97 -6.24 -5.37 -13.07
CA GLY A 97 -6.14 -6.10 -11.82
C GLY A 97 -4.84 -5.89 -11.03
N ILE A 98 -3.91 -5.09 -11.54
CA ILE A 98 -2.69 -4.66 -10.84
C ILE A 98 -2.76 -3.16 -10.52
N THR A 99 -1.91 -2.69 -9.61
CA THR A 99 -1.81 -1.27 -9.24
C THR A 99 -0.53 -0.67 -9.79
N ASP A 100 -0.48 0.66 -9.75
CA ASP A 100 0.70 1.48 -9.99
C ASP A 100 0.66 2.63 -8.96
N ALA A 101 0.87 2.25 -7.70
CA ALA A 101 0.65 3.13 -6.56
C ALA A 101 1.56 4.37 -6.62
N ALA A 102 2.76 4.24 -7.18
CA ALA A 102 3.69 5.35 -7.38
C ALA A 102 3.09 6.46 -8.26
N ASN A 103 2.21 6.10 -9.21
CA ASN A 103 1.54 7.07 -10.08
C ASN A 103 0.15 7.47 -9.58
N GLY A 104 -0.28 6.99 -8.41
CA GLY A 104 -1.60 7.26 -7.82
C GLY A 104 -2.69 6.30 -8.25
N HIS A 105 -2.35 5.23 -8.98
CA HIS A 105 -3.30 4.20 -9.37
C HIS A 105 -3.32 3.06 -8.35
N ILE A 106 -4.39 3.00 -7.56
CA ILE A 106 -4.51 2.09 -6.42
C ILE A 106 -5.68 1.12 -6.62
N ALA A 107 -5.88 0.24 -5.64
CA ALA A 107 -7.01 -0.67 -5.57
C ALA A 107 -7.86 -0.37 -4.32
N PRO A 108 -9.16 -0.69 -4.33
CA PRO A 108 -10.01 -0.55 -3.15
C PRO A 108 -9.55 -1.49 -2.02
N TYR A 109 -9.86 -1.16 -0.77
CA TYR A 109 -9.43 -1.95 0.41
C TYR A 109 -10.00 -3.37 0.46
N THR A 110 -11.04 -3.62 -0.32
CA THR A 110 -11.67 -4.93 -0.49
C THR A 110 -10.87 -5.88 -1.37
N ALA A 111 -9.92 -5.37 -2.15
CA ALA A 111 -9.17 -6.14 -3.10
C ALA A 111 -7.87 -6.68 -2.49
N GLN A 112 -7.63 -7.97 -2.70
CA GLN A 112 -6.29 -8.53 -2.60
C GLN A 112 -5.53 -8.16 -3.87
N ILE A 113 -4.37 -7.52 -3.71
CA ILE A 113 -3.51 -7.12 -4.82
C ILE A 113 -2.15 -7.82 -4.77
N PHE A 114 -1.51 -7.87 -5.94
CA PHE A 114 -0.19 -8.41 -6.17
C PHE A 114 0.30 -7.87 -7.53
N PRO A 115 1.59 -7.49 -7.70
CA PRO A 115 2.71 -7.67 -6.76
C PRO A 115 2.84 -6.56 -5.71
N GLU A 116 2.18 -5.43 -5.93
CA GLU A 116 2.19 -4.31 -4.99
C GLU A 116 1.27 -4.55 -3.78
N ARG A 117 1.49 -3.78 -2.73
CA ARG A 117 0.69 -3.74 -1.51
C ARG A 117 -0.34 -2.62 -1.55
N ILE A 118 -1.29 -2.62 -0.62
CA ILE A 118 -2.37 -1.62 -0.55
C ILE A 118 -1.79 -0.26 -0.11
N TYR A 119 -2.08 0.77 -0.91
CA TYR A 119 -1.77 2.17 -0.63
C TYR A 119 -3.05 2.99 -0.55
N GLU A 120 -3.00 4.07 0.21
CA GLU A 120 -4.04 5.10 0.24
C GLU A 120 -4.03 5.97 -1.04
N THR A 121 -5.15 6.63 -1.29
CA THR A 121 -5.29 7.58 -2.38
C THR A 121 -4.34 8.76 -2.22
N SER A 122 -3.56 9.06 -3.26
CA SER A 122 -2.81 10.31 -3.36
C SER A 122 -3.75 11.47 -3.62
N TYR A 123 -3.65 12.50 -2.78
CA TYR A 123 -4.43 13.72 -2.97
C TYR A 123 -4.09 14.40 -4.30
N ALA A 124 -2.80 14.62 -4.57
CA ALA A 124 -2.37 15.34 -5.76
C ALA A 124 -2.68 14.55 -7.05
N ALA A 125 -2.50 13.23 -7.04
CA ALA A 125 -2.85 12.41 -8.20
C ALA A 125 -4.36 12.43 -8.47
N HIS A 126 -5.18 12.29 -7.42
CA HIS A 126 -6.63 12.33 -7.54
C HIS A 126 -7.12 13.65 -8.15
N GLN A 127 -6.61 14.79 -7.66
CA GLN A 127 -6.92 16.11 -8.19
C GLN A 127 -6.52 16.23 -9.66
N TYR A 128 -5.28 15.84 -9.98
CA TYR A 128 -4.78 15.86 -11.35
C TYR A 128 -5.64 15.04 -12.30
N PHE A 129 -6.02 13.80 -11.93
CA PHE A 129 -6.85 12.95 -12.78
C PHE A 129 -8.25 13.52 -12.98
N THR A 130 -8.89 13.99 -11.91
CA THR A 130 -10.23 14.58 -11.97
C THR A 130 -10.25 15.81 -12.87
N HIS A 131 -9.28 16.72 -12.71
CA HIS A 131 -9.17 17.90 -13.57
C HIS A 131 -8.81 17.54 -15.02
N SER A 132 -7.97 16.54 -15.24
CA SER A 132 -7.65 16.05 -16.59
C SER A 132 -8.88 15.51 -17.30
N LEU A 133 -9.72 14.74 -16.61
CA LEU A 133 -10.97 14.22 -17.16
C LEU A 133 -11.96 15.34 -17.50
N ASN A 134 -12.08 16.34 -16.63
CA ASN A 134 -12.95 17.50 -16.89
C ASN A 134 -12.49 18.28 -18.13
N LEU A 135 -11.18 18.56 -18.25
CA LEU A 135 -10.63 19.23 -19.44
C LEU A 135 -10.80 18.40 -20.71
N ALA A 136 -10.63 17.08 -20.63
CA ALA A 136 -10.91 16.19 -21.76
C ALA A 136 -12.39 16.25 -22.19
N GLN A 137 -13.34 16.32 -21.26
CA GLN A 137 -14.75 16.53 -21.60
C GLN A 137 -15.00 17.90 -22.24
N THR A 138 -14.37 18.96 -21.72
CA THR A 138 -14.44 20.31 -22.30
C THR A 138 -13.89 20.34 -23.71
N LEU A 139 -12.82 19.60 -24.00
CA LEU A 139 -12.23 19.48 -25.34
C LEU A 139 -13.25 19.02 -26.39
N TYR A 140 -13.99 17.94 -26.12
CA TYR A 140 -15.01 17.45 -27.05
C TYR A 140 -16.17 18.44 -27.23
N LYS A 141 -16.55 19.15 -26.17
CA LYS A 141 -17.60 20.18 -26.22
C LYS A 141 -17.17 21.38 -27.06
N GLU A 142 -15.95 21.88 -26.83
CA GLU A 142 -15.39 23.05 -27.52
C GLU A 142 -15.17 22.76 -29.01
N ALA A 143 -14.73 21.54 -29.34
CA ALA A 143 -14.60 21.08 -30.72
C ALA A 143 -15.96 20.77 -31.40
N GLN A 144 -17.08 20.94 -30.69
CA GLN A 144 -18.45 20.68 -31.18
C GLN A 144 -18.66 19.25 -31.72
N VAL A 145 -17.90 18.28 -31.21
CA VAL A 145 -18.00 16.89 -31.65
C VAL A 145 -19.28 16.27 -31.12
N ASN A 146 -20.07 15.67 -32.02
CA ASN A 146 -21.24 14.91 -31.62
C ASN A 146 -20.84 13.62 -30.89
N THR A 147 -20.88 13.65 -29.56
CA THR A 147 -20.54 12.49 -28.73
C THR A 147 -21.55 11.34 -28.82
N ASN A 148 -22.65 11.48 -29.53
CA ASN A 148 -23.58 10.36 -29.79
C ASN A 148 -23.27 9.63 -31.10
N ASP A 149 -22.60 10.27 -32.06
CA ASP A 149 -22.19 9.65 -33.32
C ASP A 149 -20.84 8.94 -33.15
N GLU A 150 -20.85 7.62 -33.26
CA GLU A 150 -19.65 6.80 -33.14
C GLU A 150 -18.59 7.12 -34.20
N LYS A 151 -19.00 7.38 -35.44
CA LYS A 151 -18.06 7.66 -36.53
C LYS A 151 -17.40 9.02 -36.33
N GLU A 152 -18.19 10.02 -35.94
CA GLU A 152 -17.68 11.37 -35.68
C GLU A 152 -16.75 11.40 -34.47
N ARG A 153 -17.13 10.73 -33.36
CA ARG A 153 -16.25 10.57 -32.19
C ARG A 153 -14.93 9.92 -32.55
N MET A 154 -14.97 8.83 -33.31
CA MET A 154 -13.76 8.10 -33.70
C MET A 154 -12.89 8.94 -34.63
N TYR A 155 -13.49 9.58 -35.64
CA TYR A 155 -12.79 10.50 -36.53
C TYR A 155 -12.12 11.65 -35.77
N ALA A 156 -12.82 12.25 -34.80
CA ALA A 156 -12.25 13.31 -33.97
C ALA A 156 -11.07 12.83 -33.11
N ALA A 157 -11.14 11.60 -32.59
CA ALA A 157 -10.07 11.03 -31.77
C ALA A 157 -8.88 10.51 -32.59
N GLU A 158 -9.09 10.15 -33.86
CA GLU A 158 -8.07 9.56 -34.71
C GLU A 158 -6.96 10.54 -35.08
N ARG A 159 -5.71 10.09 -35.00
CA ARG A 159 -4.56 10.82 -35.52
C ARG A 159 -4.37 10.45 -36.99
N THR A 160 -4.80 11.34 -37.88
CA THR A 160 -4.74 11.08 -39.33
C THR A 160 -3.31 11.03 -39.91
N ARG A 161 -2.29 11.60 -39.22
CA ARG A 161 -0.87 11.63 -39.70
C ARG A 161 0.17 11.60 -38.57
N PRO A 162 0.40 10.47 -37.89
CA PRO A 162 1.26 10.41 -36.69
C PRO A 162 2.76 10.68 -36.92
N LEU A 163 3.27 10.57 -38.15
CA LEU A 163 4.71 10.66 -38.47
C LEU A 163 5.11 11.86 -39.36
N ALA A 164 4.15 12.68 -39.79
CA ALA A 164 4.38 13.75 -40.78
C ALA A 164 4.10 15.14 -40.20
N HIS A 165 4.84 15.52 -39.14
CA HIS A 165 4.96 16.87 -38.54
C HIS A 165 3.70 17.69 -38.19
N TRP A 166 2.49 17.21 -38.49
CA TRP A 166 1.22 17.93 -38.33
C TRP A 166 0.18 16.99 -37.72
N TRP A 167 -0.46 17.44 -36.64
CA TRP A 167 -1.61 16.77 -36.05
C TRP A 167 -2.87 17.41 -36.63
N ASP A 168 -3.58 16.65 -37.46
CA ASP A 168 -4.83 17.13 -38.06
C ASP A 168 -5.98 16.30 -37.49
N SER A 169 -6.68 16.90 -36.55
CA SER A 169 -7.91 16.39 -35.93
C SER A 169 -8.80 17.59 -35.59
N PRO A 170 -10.13 17.48 -35.71
CA PRO A 170 -11.08 18.49 -35.22
C PRO A 170 -10.83 18.95 -33.77
N LEU A 171 -10.19 18.12 -32.96
CA LEU A 171 -9.86 18.45 -31.57
C LEU A 171 -8.65 19.38 -31.45
N SER A 172 -7.83 19.54 -32.48
CA SER A 172 -6.52 20.23 -32.37
C SER A 172 -6.68 21.72 -32.09
N ASP A 173 -7.56 22.40 -32.82
CA ASP A 173 -7.82 23.83 -32.62
C ASP A 173 -8.45 24.09 -31.24
N ALA A 174 -9.40 23.25 -30.84
CA ALA A 174 -10.00 23.29 -29.51
C ALA A 174 -8.95 23.05 -28.41
N ALA A 175 -8.00 22.14 -28.64
CA ALA A 175 -6.91 21.88 -27.70
C ALA A 175 -5.99 23.10 -27.54
N TYR A 176 -5.62 23.79 -28.61
CA TYR A 176 -4.83 25.03 -28.51
C TYR A 176 -5.58 26.14 -27.78
N LYS A 177 -6.89 26.27 -28.02
CA LYS A 177 -7.73 27.22 -27.30
C LYS A 177 -7.77 26.92 -25.80
N ILE A 178 -8.04 25.67 -25.42
CA ILE A 178 -8.05 25.23 -24.01
C ILE A 178 -6.67 25.35 -23.39
N ALA A 179 -5.60 25.06 -24.12
CA ALA A 179 -4.22 25.18 -23.62
C ALA A 179 -3.82 26.61 -23.22
N SER A 180 -4.59 27.61 -23.70
CA SER A 180 -4.43 29.02 -23.36
C SER A 180 -5.34 29.48 -22.21
N SER A 181 -6.12 28.57 -21.60
CA SER A 181 -7.07 28.87 -20.54
C SER A 181 -6.45 28.75 -19.14
N GLU A 182 -7.03 29.45 -18.16
CA GLU A 182 -6.59 29.39 -16.77
C GLU A 182 -6.74 27.99 -16.16
N GLU A 183 -7.76 27.25 -16.58
CA GLU A 183 -7.99 25.87 -16.14
C GLU A 183 -6.86 24.93 -16.57
N TYR A 184 -6.30 25.13 -17.77
CA TYR A 184 -5.17 24.34 -18.23
C TYR A 184 -3.88 24.68 -17.47
N ASP A 185 -3.66 25.96 -17.15
CA ASP A 185 -2.55 26.37 -16.28
C ASP A 185 -2.70 25.84 -14.84
N TYR A 186 -3.93 25.77 -14.33
CA TYR A 186 -4.22 25.11 -13.06
C TYR A 186 -3.91 23.61 -13.12
N LEU A 187 -4.23 22.93 -14.23
CA LEU A 187 -3.85 21.53 -14.42
C LEU A 187 -2.33 21.34 -14.39
N LYS A 188 -1.53 22.25 -14.98
CA LYS A 188 -0.06 22.22 -14.88
C LYS A 188 0.42 22.34 -13.44
N LYS A 189 -0.21 23.19 -12.62
CA LYS A 189 0.09 23.26 -11.18
C LYS A 189 -0.18 21.95 -10.47
N LEU A 190 -1.36 21.35 -10.69
CA LEU A 190 -1.71 20.04 -10.13
C LEU A 190 -0.74 18.94 -10.57
N TRP A 191 -0.27 18.98 -11.82
CA TRP A 191 0.73 18.03 -12.31
C TRP A 191 2.06 18.20 -11.56
N ASN A 192 2.54 19.43 -11.36
CA ASN A 192 3.76 19.67 -10.59
C ASN A 192 3.61 19.20 -9.13
N GLU A 193 2.47 19.47 -8.49
CA GLU A 193 2.19 19.01 -7.12
C GLU A 193 2.19 17.47 -7.04
N ARG A 194 1.62 16.80 -8.05
CA ARG A 194 1.64 15.34 -8.17
C ARG A 194 3.07 14.81 -8.33
N GLU A 195 3.90 15.44 -9.15
CA GLU A 195 5.28 15.00 -9.36
C GLU A 195 6.15 15.18 -8.10
N GLU A 196 5.98 16.27 -7.36
CA GLU A 196 6.65 16.45 -6.07
C GLU A 196 6.21 15.39 -5.05
N GLU A 197 4.91 15.13 -4.92
CA GLU A 197 4.40 14.07 -4.03
C GLU A 197 4.90 12.68 -4.45
N ARG A 198 4.92 12.40 -5.77
CA ARG A 198 5.46 11.16 -6.33
C ARG A 198 6.94 10.98 -5.99
N LYS A 199 7.73 12.03 -6.13
CA LYS A 199 9.16 12.00 -5.79
C LYS A 199 9.37 11.68 -4.31
N GLU A 200 8.65 12.35 -3.40
CA GLU A 200 8.70 12.04 -1.97
C GLU A 200 8.34 10.58 -1.69
N ASN A 201 7.30 10.07 -2.34
CA ASN A 201 6.85 8.69 -2.15
C ASN A 201 7.89 7.68 -2.65
N ILE A 202 8.48 7.91 -3.83
CA ILE A 202 9.55 7.06 -4.37
C ILE A 202 10.77 7.09 -3.45
N GLU A 203 11.17 8.26 -2.95
CA GLU A 203 12.28 8.38 -2.01
C GLU A 203 12.01 7.61 -0.72
N ARG A 204 10.78 7.65 -0.19
CA ARG A 204 10.39 6.85 0.99
C ARG A 204 10.43 5.36 0.72
N ILE A 205 9.97 4.91 -0.44
CA ILE A 205 10.03 3.50 -0.87
C ILE A 205 11.50 3.07 -1.04
N ALA A 206 12.35 3.92 -1.62
CA ALA A 206 13.75 3.61 -1.91
C ALA A 206 14.67 3.66 -0.68
N ALA A 207 14.47 4.62 0.23
CA ALA A 207 15.29 4.84 1.42
C ALA A 207 15.26 3.67 2.44
N GLN A 208 14.37 2.69 2.23
CA GLN A 208 14.22 1.54 3.11
C GLN A 208 15.39 0.55 3.08
N LYS A 209 16.26 0.58 2.06
CA LYS A 209 17.47 -0.25 2.06
C LYS A 209 18.42 0.07 3.23
N GLN A 210 18.24 1.21 3.92
CA GLN A 210 19.18 1.71 4.93
C GLN A 210 18.62 1.85 6.36
N LYS A 211 17.30 1.67 6.60
CA LYS A 211 16.72 1.90 7.93
C LYS A 211 16.51 0.61 8.73
N PRO A 212 17.12 0.46 9.94
CA PRO A 212 16.86 -0.68 10.82
C PRO A 212 15.41 -0.67 11.33
N LEU A 213 14.86 -1.87 11.57
CA LEU A 213 13.46 -2.12 11.99
C LEU A 213 13.02 -1.26 13.20
N VAL A 214 13.96 -0.94 14.09
CA VAL A 214 13.75 -0.25 15.38
C VAL A 214 13.41 1.24 15.21
N ALA A 215 13.80 1.89 14.10
CA ALA A 215 13.53 3.32 13.88
C ALA A 215 12.11 3.62 13.36
N GLN A 216 11.30 2.59 13.07
CA GLN A 216 9.98 2.74 12.42
C GLN A 216 8.86 3.05 13.42
N THR A 217 9.04 2.72 14.70
CA THR A 217 8.05 2.91 15.78
C THR A 217 7.87 4.38 16.19
N THR A 218 8.83 5.24 15.88
CA THR A 218 8.86 6.67 16.27
C THR A 218 8.19 7.64 15.29
N GLU A 219 7.78 7.23 14.08
CA GLU A 219 7.12 8.15 13.11
C GLU A 219 5.63 8.44 13.46
N LYS A 220 5.20 8.33 14.73
CA LYS A 220 3.82 8.65 15.16
C LYS A 220 3.47 10.14 15.11
N ASN A 221 4.45 11.03 14.90
CA ASN A 221 4.27 12.49 15.05
C ASN A 221 4.41 13.32 13.76
N SER A 222 4.50 12.71 12.57
CA SER A 222 4.45 13.47 11.31
C SER A 222 3.00 13.54 10.80
N SER A 223 2.19 14.36 11.46
CA SER A 223 0.75 14.53 11.25
C SER A 223 0.34 15.24 9.95
N ASN A 224 1.19 15.28 8.92
CA ASN A 224 0.93 16.00 7.65
C ASN A 224 1.00 15.09 6.41
N LEU A 225 1.00 13.76 6.56
CA LEU A 225 1.37 12.85 5.47
C LEU A 225 0.21 12.53 4.51
N ARG A 226 0.48 12.67 3.20
CA ARG A 226 -0.48 12.62 2.08
C ARG A 226 -0.73 11.24 1.44
N ILE A 227 0.05 10.21 1.79
CA ILE A 227 -0.26 8.80 1.49
C ILE A 227 0.29 7.97 2.64
N THR A 228 -0.55 7.19 3.33
CA THR A 228 -0.08 6.22 4.32
C THR A 228 -0.43 4.78 3.90
N PRO A 229 0.52 3.83 3.99
CA PRO A 229 0.23 2.43 3.71
C PRO A 229 -0.66 1.87 4.82
N ILE A 230 -1.73 1.17 4.44
CA ILE A 230 -2.65 0.56 5.40
C ILE A 230 -2.08 -0.78 5.83
N LEU A 231 -1.54 -0.81 7.04
CA LEU A 231 -1.13 -2.04 7.68
C LEU A 231 -2.28 -2.62 8.50
N GLY A 232 -2.87 -3.70 8.01
CA GLY A 232 -3.63 -4.60 8.85
C GLY A 232 -2.73 -5.31 9.87
N ILE A 233 -3.31 -5.79 10.97
CA ILE A 233 -2.64 -6.67 11.93
C ILE A 233 -2.58 -8.09 11.35
N ASP A 234 -1.91 -8.28 10.21
CA ASP A 234 -1.67 -9.62 9.66
C ASP A 234 -0.29 -10.11 10.11
N PRO A 235 -0.22 -11.18 10.94
CA PRO A 235 1.04 -11.79 11.37
C PRO A 235 2.00 -12.11 10.22
N ARG A 236 1.49 -12.40 9.02
CA ARG A 236 2.28 -12.73 7.83
C ARG A 236 3.03 -11.54 7.25
N THR A 237 2.67 -10.32 7.62
CA THR A 237 3.29 -9.09 7.11
C THR A 237 4.14 -8.36 8.15
N GLN A 238 4.24 -8.91 9.38
CA GLN A 238 5.02 -8.31 10.48
C GLN A 238 6.50 -8.09 10.14
N HIS A 239 7.09 -8.90 9.26
CA HIS A 239 8.48 -8.74 8.82
C HIS A 239 8.67 -7.69 7.73
N GLN A 240 7.58 -7.16 7.17
CA GLN A 240 7.60 -6.19 6.09
C GLN A 240 7.49 -4.77 6.66
N ASN A 241 8.18 -3.81 6.05
CA ASN A 241 8.05 -2.41 6.42
C ASN A 241 6.71 -1.87 5.89
N ARG A 242 6.11 -0.92 6.61
CA ARG A 242 4.88 -0.26 6.15
C ARG A 242 5.01 0.32 4.75
N TRP A 243 6.16 0.90 4.42
CA TRP A 243 6.40 1.58 3.14
C TRP A 243 6.89 0.63 2.03
N ASP A 244 6.94 -0.69 2.28
CA ASP A 244 7.33 -1.65 1.24
C ASP A 244 6.26 -1.64 0.14
N LEU A 245 6.66 -1.27 -1.08
CA LEU A 245 5.76 -1.29 -2.24
C LEU A 245 5.36 -2.72 -2.62
N PHE A 246 6.31 -3.65 -2.59
CA PHE A 246 6.10 -5.04 -2.98
C PHE A 246 6.09 -5.98 -1.79
N TYR A 247 5.38 -7.10 -1.93
CA TYR A 247 5.46 -8.19 -0.96
C TYR A 247 6.90 -8.72 -0.85
N ARG A 248 7.39 -8.84 0.38
CA ARG A 248 8.67 -9.53 0.68
C ARG A 248 8.42 -10.89 1.31
N PRO A 249 9.09 -11.97 0.86
CA PRO A 249 9.05 -13.23 1.58
C PRO A 249 9.68 -13.06 2.96
N LYS A 250 9.16 -13.77 3.95
CA LYS A 250 9.84 -13.89 5.24
C LYS A 250 11.18 -14.57 4.97
N ASP A 251 12.28 -14.00 5.45
CA ASP A 251 13.60 -14.55 5.21
C ASP A 251 13.75 -15.90 5.94
N LEU A 252 13.45 -16.97 5.21
CA LEU A 252 13.56 -18.35 5.69
C LEU A 252 15.01 -18.81 5.77
N GLN A 253 15.99 -18.07 5.22
CA GLN A 253 17.38 -18.47 5.33
C GLN A 253 17.88 -18.38 6.77
N LYS A 254 17.47 -17.35 7.52
CA LYS A 254 17.74 -17.27 8.97
C LYS A 254 17.12 -18.43 9.73
N SER A 255 15.91 -18.86 9.37
CA SER A 255 15.27 -20.03 10.00
C SER A 255 15.92 -21.35 9.60
N LYS A 256 16.36 -21.53 8.35
CA LYS A 256 17.10 -22.71 7.90
C LYS A 256 18.49 -22.80 8.53
N PHE A 257 19.18 -21.67 8.62
CA PHE A 257 20.47 -21.55 9.30
C PHE A 257 20.32 -21.81 10.81
N ALA A 258 19.33 -21.20 11.46
CA ALA A 258 18.97 -21.50 12.84
C ALA A 258 18.73 -23.00 13.03
N LEU A 259 17.88 -23.64 12.22
CA LEU A 259 17.62 -25.08 12.29
C LEU A 259 18.89 -25.94 12.08
N SER A 260 19.82 -25.50 11.22
CA SER A 260 21.10 -26.19 11.02
C SER A 260 22.00 -26.10 12.26
N ILE A 261 21.98 -24.96 12.96
CA ILE A 261 22.67 -24.78 14.23
C ILE A 261 21.98 -25.52 15.37
N LEU A 262 20.64 -25.61 15.35
CA LEU A 262 19.87 -26.21 16.44
C LEU A 262 20.27 -27.68 16.70
N ASN A 263 20.78 -28.36 15.68
CA ASN A 263 21.23 -29.75 15.77
C ASN A 263 22.72 -29.92 16.12
N ILE A 264 23.47 -28.82 16.31
CA ILE A 264 24.91 -28.85 16.61
C ILE A 264 25.10 -28.62 18.13
N PRO A 265 25.78 -29.53 18.85
CA PRO A 265 26.14 -29.32 20.25
C PRO A 265 27.00 -28.06 20.42
N LEU A 266 26.88 -27.35 21.55
CA LEU A 266 27.68 -26.13 21.80
C LEU A 266 29.19 -26.33 21.64
N THR A 267 29.67 -27.53 21.96
CA THR A 267 31.08 -27.93 21.87
C THR A 267 31.61 -27.99 20.43
N GLN A 268 30.73 -28.01 19.43
CA GLN A 268 31.06 -28.15 18.01
C GLN A 268 30.78 -26.88 17.20
N LEU A 269 30.32 -25.81 17.85
CA LEU A 269 30.05 -24.56 17.19
C LEU A 269 31.35 -23.78 16.95
N THR A 270 31.53 -23.31 15.71
CA THR A 270 32.57 -22.34 15.37
C THR A 270 32.23 -20.96 15.94
N ASP A 271 33.23 -20.09 16.08
CA ASP A 271 33.03 -18.72 16.57
C ASP A 271 32.06 -17.91 15.66
N GLU A 272 32.05 -18.18 14.35
CA GLU A 272 31.09 -17.58 13.41
C GLU A 272 29.67 -18.08 13.65
N GLN A 273 29.47 -19.38 13.88
CA GLN A 273 28.15 -19.94 14.19
C GLN A 273 27.63 -19.46 15.55
N PHE A 274 28.51 -19.31 16.54
CA PHE A 274 28.20 -18.66 17.82
C PHE A 274 27.72 -17.23 17.63
N LYS A 275 28.41 -16.43 16.81
CA LYS A 275 28.00 -15.06 16.49
C LYS A 275 26.63 -15.03 15.82
N SER A 276 26.32 -16.01 14.98
CA SER A 276 25.02 -16.09 14.33
C SER A 276 23.88 -16.56 15.24
N ILE A 277 24.15 -17.31 16.33
CA ILE A 277 23.17 -17.55 17.41
C ILE A 277 22.74 -16.24 18.06
N ALA A 278 23.66 -15.28 18.19
CA ALA A 278 23.36 -13.94 18.72
C ALA A 278 22.41 -13.11 17.83
N GLU A 279 22.17 -13.56 16.61
CA GLU A 279 21.27 -12.93 15.64
C GLU A 279 19.91 -13.67 15.53
N MET A 280 19.74 -14.79 16.26
CA MET A 280 18.50 -15.56 16.32
C MET A 280 17.44 -14.88 17.21
N SER A 281 16.17 -15.23 17.00
CA SER A 281 15.11 -14.76 17.89
C SER A 281 15.20 -15.45 19.26
N LEU A 282 14.78 -14.77 20.33
CA LEU A 282 14.80 -15.33 21.69
C LEU A 282 14.08 -16.69 21.78
N SER A 283 12.95 -16.83 21.07
CA SER A 283 12.20 -18.09 21.01
C SER A 283 12.96 -19.23 20.32
N ASP A 284 13.83 -18.92 19.37
CA ASP A 284 14.64 -19.93 18.69
C ASP A 284 15.85 -20.33 19.55
N ILE A 285 16.41 -19.39 20.32
CA ILE A 285 17.45 -19.66 21.33
C ILE A 285 16.90 -20.53 22.46
N GLN A 286 15.67 -20.28 22.93
CA GLN A 286 15.05 -21.13 23.96
C GLN A 286 14.86 -22.57 23.48
N LYS A 287 14.34 -22.75 22.26
CA LYS A 287 14.22 -24.09 21.64
C LYS A 287 15.57 -24.80 21.50
N TYR A 288 16.66 -24.06 21.24
CA TYR A 288 18.01 -24.62 21.22
C TYR A 288 18.42 -25.20 22.57
N LEU A 289 18.29 -24.40 23.62
CA LEU A 289 18.67 -24.80 24.97
C LEU A 289 17.84 -26.00 25.44
N GLU A 290 16.53 -25.97 25.20
CA GLU A 290 15.63 -27.09 25.49
C GLU A 290 16.03 -28.37 24.74
N HIS A 291 16.33 -28.28 23.44
CA HIS A 291 16.71 -29.43 22.61
C HIS A 291 17.97 -30.13 23.13
N HIS A 292 18.96 -29.36 23.59
CA HIS A 292 20.21 -29.90 24.15
C HIS A 292 20.14 -30.21 25.65
N GLY A 293 18.94 -30.10 26.26
CA GLY A 293 18.73 -30.39 27.68
C GLY A 293 19.46 -29.42 28.61
N ILE A 294 19.67 -28.19 28.16
CA ILE A 294 20.27 -27.09 28.92
C ILE A 294 19.12 -26.32 29.56
N ASN A 295 19.09 -26.31 30.89
CA ASN A 295 18.04 -25.62 31.63
C ASN A 295 18.15 -24.11 31.38
N GLU A 296 17.06 -23.51 30.87
CA GLU A 296 16.99 -22.08 30.59
C GLU A 296 17.32 -21.23 31.83
N ASN A 297 16.98 -21.70 33.04
CA ASN A 297 17.23 -21.00 34.29
C ASN A 297 18.72 -20.95 34.69
N LEU A 298 19.58 -21.74 34.04
CA LEU A 298 21.03 -21.65 34.17
C LEU A 298 21.63 -20.48 33.39
N VAL A 299 20.90 -20.02 32.36
CA VAL A 299 21.29 -18.96 31.44
C VAL A 299 20.48 -17.68 31.73
N PHE A 300 19.27 -17.82 32.28
CA PHE A 300 18.38 -16.76 32.71
C PHE A 300 18.18 -16.78 34.24
N PRO A 301 19.19 -16.41 35.05
CA PRO A 301 18.97 -16.31 36.49
C PRO A 301 17.91 -15.24 36.78
N VAL A 302 16.83 -15.65 37.47
CA VAL A 302 15.93 -14.72 38.14
C VAL A 302 16.66 -14.21 39.36
N MET A 303 16.84 -12.90 39.48
CA MET A 303 17.42 -12.28 40.66
C MET A 303 16.54 -12.58 41.88
N GLN A 304 16.91 -13.58 42.67
CA GLN A 304 16.48 -13.74 44.06
C GLN A 304 17.73 -13.75 44.93
N GLY A 305 17.94 -12.67 45.70
CA GLY A 305 18.96 -12.65 46.76
C GLY A 305 20.42 -12.44 46.34
N GLY A 306 20.72 -12.06 45.10
CA GLY A 306 22.04 -11.53 44.72
C GLY A 306 23.20 -12.53 44.57
N GLN A 307 22.94 -13.84 44.51
CA GLN A 307 23.94 -14.83 44.11
C GLN A 307 23.45 -15.66 42.91
N ILE A 308 24.26 -15.69 41.85
CA ILE A 308 24.06 -16.56 40.69
C ILE A 308 24.63 -17.93 41.04
N ARG A 309 23.83 -19.00 40.95
CA ARG A 309 24.31 -20.38 41.07
C ARG A 309 24.11 -21.09 39.74
N TYR A 310 25.21 -21.51 39.12
CA TYR A 310 25.19 -22.40 37.95
C TYR A 310 25.13 -23.84 38.45
N ASN A 311 24.25 -24.65 37.88
CA ASN A 311 24.34 -26.10 37.94
C ASN A 311 25.33 -26.53 36.83
N GLU A 312 26.54 -26.94 37.24
CA GLU A 312 27.74 -27.08 36.41
C GLU A 312 27.79 -28.36 35.55
N ASP A 313 26.71 -29.16 35.52
CA ASP A 313 26.85 -30.55 35.09
C ASP A 313 27.05 -30.78 33.57
N LYS A 314 27.08 -29.75 32.71
CA LYS A 314 27.23 -29.94 31.24
C LYS A 314 27.99 -28.87 30.45
N LEU A 315 28.47 -27.79 31.06
CA LEU A 315 29.15 -26.70 30.35
C LEU A 315 30.45 -26.31 31.06
N THR A 316 31.52 -26.11 30.30
CA THR A 316 32.79 -25.62 30.82
C THR A 316 32.68 -24.14 31.22
N PRO A 317 33.52 -23.65 32.16
CA PRO A 317 33.50 -22.24 32.59
C PRO A 317 33.64 -21.24 31.43
N ASN A 318 34.42 -21.58 30.40
CA ASN A 318 34.63 -20.75 29.21
C ASN A 318 33.38 -20.72 28.29
N GLU A 319 32.62 -21.82 28.21
CA GLU A 319 31.36 -21.88 27.47
C GLU A 319 30.27 -21.07 28.16
N THR A 320 30.21 -21.15 29.49
CA THR A 320 29.31 -20.32 30.31
C THR A 320 29.62 -18.83 30.11
N GLU A 321 30.91 -18.43 30.16
CA GLU A 321 31.33 -17.05 29.93
C GLU A 321 30.99 -16.55 28.50
N ARG A 322 31.18 -17.40 27.48
CA ARG A 322 30.82 -17.09 26.09
C ARG A 322 29.32 -16.90 25.91
N LEU A 323 28.52 -17.79 26.50
CA LEU A 323 27.06 -17.73 26.44
C LEU A 323 26.53 -16.49 27.18
N GLU A 324 27.12 -16.17 28.33
CA GLU A 324 26.80 -14.97 29.10
C GLU A 324 27.09 -13.69 28.34
N LYS A 325 28.27 -13.57 27.73
CA LYS A 325 28.63 -12.39 26.92
C LYS A 325 27.63 -12.18 25.77
N LEU A 326 27.28 -13.25 25.07
CA LEU A 326 26.33 -13.22 23.96
C LEU A 326 24.92 -12.77 24.42
N MET A 327 24.46 -13.29 25.55
CA MET A 327 23.14 -12.96 26.09
C MET A 327 23.10 -11.58 26.76
N ILE A 328 24.19 -11.12 27.37
CA ILE A 328 24.35 -9.74 27.87
C ILE A 328 24.31 -8.75 26.70
N GLU A 329 24.98 -9.05 25.59
CA GLU A 329 24.89 -8.23 24.38
C GLU A 329 23.46 -8.19 23.81
N HIS A 330 22.77 -9.33 23.79
CA HIS A 330 21.38 -9.40 23.33
C HIS A 330 20.42 -8.64 24.27
N ARG A 331 20.61 -8.73 25.60
CA ARG A 331 19.85 -7.94 26.58
C ARG A 331 20.15 -6.45 26.47
N LYS A 332 21.39 -6.03 26.22
CA LYS A 332 21.71 -4.62 25.98
C LYS A 332 21.03 -4.09 24.72
N ARG A 333 20.98 -4.89 23.64
CA ARG A 333 20.23 -4.56 22.42
C ARG A 333 18.72 -4.47 22.64
N ASN A 334 18.16 -5.30 23.53
CA ASN A 334 16.71 -5.32 23.83
C ASN A 334 16.27 -4.34 24.93
N ASN A 335 17.04 -4.12 25.99
CA ASN A 335 16.70 -3.19 27.07
C ASN A 335 17.00 -1.74 26.70
N GLY A 336 17.90 -1.51 25.74
CA GLY A 336 17.99 -0.22 25.05
C GLY A 336 16.69 0.18 24.32
N ASN A 337 15.77 -0.78 24.08
CA ASN A 337 14.43 -0.55 23.53
C ASN A 337 13.33 -0.41 24.60
N GLN A 338 13.63 -0.52 25.91
CA GLN A 338 12.65 -0.40 27.00
C GLN A 338 12.84 0.84 27.90
N ALA A 339 14.00 1.51 27.85
CA ALA A 339 14.28 2.74 28.60
C ALA A 339 14.17 4.03 27.75
N LYS A 340 13.57 3.93 26.57
CA LYS A 340 13.16 5.03 25.68
C LYS A 340 11.78 4.72 25.15
#